data_AF-A0A561UUI6-F1
#
_entry.id   AF-A0A561UUI6-F1
#
_cell.length_a   1.000
_cell.length_b   1.000
_cell.length_c   1.000
_cell.angle_alpha   90.00
_cell.angle_beta   90.00
_cell.angle_gamma   90.00
#
_symmetry.space_group_name_H-M   'P 1'
#
loop_
_entity.id
_entity.type
_entity.pdbx_description
1 polymer ?
#
loop_
_entity_poly.entity_id
_entity_poly.type
_entity_poly.pdbx_seq_one_letter_code
_entity_poly.pdbx_strand_id
1 'polypeptide(L)'
;MPTYNTIMSLAAGVGLLLVVALGYQILTGKSVVPDSWALAFGVLGLILFATGLHMTLTWPLAGQGFPFDNVIFGEPSLAFGVLLLAASLYLWKRGAALEASGDRPRTVAVLSGPVSLLVFGLGLACLAIAAAGWKYTLFAAPPEEPISGEFADHPLLEASFMSMLYVLVGVGAILFPLVLRRRGGAVAWVVGVCWTLGGLAFLLFGALNYFTHIGLIVNTM
;
A
#
# COMPACT_ATOMS: atom_id res chain seq x y z
N MET A 1 15.20 -17.17 2.86
CA MET A 1 13.81 -17.37 3.33
C MET A 1 12.90 -16.67 2.35
N PRO A 2 11.77 -17.28 1.93
CA PRO A 2 10.80 -16.59 1.09
C PRO A 2 10.25 -15.37 1.85
N THR A 3 10.28 -14.21 1.20
CA THR A 3 9.68 -12.97 1.71
C THR A 3 8.15 -13.05 1.65
N TYR A 4 7.44 -12.21 2.41
CA TYR A 4 5.97 -12.18 2.44
C TYR A 4 5.36 -11.24 1.38
N ASN A 5 6.15 -10.83 0.39
CA ASN A 5 5.76 -9.84 -0.62
C ASN A 5 4.48 -10.22 -1.38
N THR A 6 4.17 -11.51 -1.56
CA THR A 6 2.92 -12.01 -2.18
C THR A 6 1.69 -11.51 -1.43
N ILE A 7 1.54 -11.90 -0.17
CA ILE A 7 0.41 -11.52 0.67
C ILE A 7 0.43 -10.03 1.03
N MET A 8 1.63 -9.44 1.21
CA MET A 8 1.77 -8.00 1.47
C MET A 8 1.27 -7.17 0.28
N SER A 9 1.67 -7.51 -0.95
CA SER A 9 1.23 -6.83 -2.17
C SER A 9 -0.29 -6.93 -2.33
N LEU A 10 -0.85 -8.14 -2.15
CA LEU A 10 -2.29 -8.36 -2.19
C LEU A 10 -3.02 -7.51 -1.15
N ALA A 11 -2.59 -7.55 0.11
CA ALA A 11 -3.23 -6.82 1.20
C ALA A 11 -3.09 -5.29 1.05
N ALA A 12 -1.93 -4.80 0.59
CA ALA A 12 -1.70 -3.39 0.30
C ALA A 12 -2.59 -2.91 -0.84
N GLY A 13 -2.73 -3.71 -1.90
CA GLY A 13 -3.61 -3.43 -3.03
C GLY A 13 -5.07 -3.27 -2.61
N VAL A 14 -5.61 -4.25 -1.87
CA VAL A 14 -6.98 -4.17 -1.33
C VAL A 14 -7.11 -2.99 -0.36
N GLY A 15 -6.12 -2.75 0.50
CA GLY A 15 -6.13 -1.64 1.45
C GLY A 15 -6.27 -0.29 0.77
N LEU A 16 -5.48 -0.03 -0.28
CA LEU A 16 -5.55 1.21 -1.06
C LEU A 16 -6.94 1.40 -1.71
N LEU A 17 -7.48 0.33 -2.32
CA LEU A 17 -8.81 0.36 -2.94
C LEU A 17 -9.91 0.68 -1.92
N LEU A 18 -9.84 0.07 -0.73
CA LEU A 18 -10.81 0.32 0.34
C LEU A 18 -10.67 1.72 0.93
N VAL A 19 -9.45 2.26 1.06
CA VAL A 19 -9.25 3.67 1.49
C VAL A 19 -9.89 4.63 0.49
N VAL A 20 -9.72 4.40 -0.82
CA VAL A 20 -10.37 5.21 -1.86
C VAL A 20 -11.89 5.07 -1.80
N ALA A 21 -12.40 3.84 -1.67
CA ALA A 21 -13.84 3.59 -1.64
C ALA A 21 -14.51 4.24 -0.41
N LEU A 22 -13.90 4.14 0.77
CA LEU A 22 -14.38 4.82 1.99
C LEU A 22 -14.31 6.35 1.83
N GLY A 23 -13.18 6.87 1.33
CA GLY A 23 -13.01 8.31 1.07
C GLY A 23 -14.07 8.84 0.12
N TYR A 24 -14.36 8.11 -0.96
CA TYR A 24 -15.43 8.44 -1.91
C TYR A 24 -16.81 8.46 -1.24
N GLN A 25 -17.14 7.46 -0.41
CA GLN A 25 -18.42 7.44 0.32
C GLN A 25 -18.57 8.63 1.26
N ILE A 26 -17.52 8.97 2.01
CA ILE A 26 -17.50 10.13 2.91
C ILE A 26 -17.68 11.43 2.13
N LEU A 27 -16.91 11.63 1.06
CA LEU A 27 -16.93 12.87 0.26
C LEU A 27 -18.23 13.08 -0.52
N THR A 28 -18.91 11.99 -0.89
CA THR A 28 -20.18 12.04 -1.63
C THR A 28 -21.42 11.93 -0.74
N GLY A 29 -21.24 11.85 0.58
CA GLY A 29 -22.35 11.77 1.52
C GLY A 29 -23.11 10.44 1.48
N LYS A 30 -22.55 9.37 0.89
CA LYS A 30 -23.17 8.03 0.90
C LYS A 30 -23.12 7.44 2.31
N SER A 31 -24.08 6.58 2.64
CA SER A 31 -24.08 5.92 3.95
C SER A 31 -22.87 5.00 4.08
N VAL A 32 -22.30 4.98 5.28
CA VAL A 32 -21.15 4.15 5.66
C VAL A 32 -21.60 3.23 6.78
N VAL A 33 -21.38 1.92 6.62
CA VAL A 33 -21.55 0.94 7.71
C VAL A 33 -20.19 0.76 8.40
N PRO A 34 -19.92 1.42 9.53
CA PRO A 34 -18.55 1.52 10.04
C PRO A 34 -17.94 0.17 10.42
N ASP A 35 -18.78 -0.77 10.88
CA ASP A 35 -18.37 -2.10 11.29
C ASP A 35 -17.76 -2.92 10.13
N SER A 36 -18.30 -2.79 8.91
CA SER A 36 -17.75 -3.51 7.74
C SER A 36 -16.37 -2.99 7.37
N TRP A 37 -16.15 -1.68 7.47
CA TRP A 37 -14.85 -1.05 7.22
C TRP A 37 -13.85 -1.37 8.33
N ALA A 38 -14.30 -1.38 9.59
CA ALA A 38 -13.47 -1.76 10.71
C ALA A 38 -12.98 -3.21 10.59
N LEU A 39 -13.85 -4.14 10.21
CA LEU A 39 -13.49 -5.53 9.96
C LEU A 39 -12.45 -5.65 8.84
N ALA A 40 -12.73 -5.04 7.69
CA ALA A 40 -11.85 -5.12 6.52
C ALA A 40 -10.46 -4.51 6.79
N PHE A 41 -10.40 -3.30 7.35
CA PHE A 41 -9.13 -2.66 7.70
C PHE A 41 -8.41 -3.37 8.84
N GLY A 42 -9.13 -4.00 9.77
CA GLY A 42 -8.55 -4.79 10.84
C GLY A 42 -7.79 -6.01 10.31
N VAL A 43 -8.42 -6.77 9.41
CA VAL A 43 -7.81 -7.94 8.77
C VAL A 43 -6.60 -7.56 7.94
N LEU A 44 -6.76 -6.60 7.02
CA LEU A 44 -5.67 -6.17 6.14
C LEU A 44 -4.53 -5.52 6.92
N GLY A 45 -4.87 -4.69 7.90
CA GLY A 45 -3.93 -4.03 8.78
C GLY A 45 -3.11 -5.01 9.60
N LEU A 46 -3.74 -6.07 10.13
CA LEU A 46 -3.04 -7.10 10.91
C LEU A 46 -2.05 -7.90 10.04
N ILE A 47 -2.45 -8.28 8.83
CA ILE A 47 -1.58 -8.98 7.87
C ILE A 47 -0.34 -8.12 7.57
N LEU A 48 -0.55 -6.87 7.16
CA LEU A 48 0.52 -5.95 6.79
C LEU A 48 1.40 -5.58 7.99
N PHE A 49 0.80 -5.39 9.16
CA PHE A 49 1.54 -5.13 10.40
C PHE A 49 2.44 -6.29 10.77
N ALA A 50 1.91 -7.52 10.84
CA ALA A 50 2.68 -8.68 11.30
C ALA A 50 3.82 -9.01 10.33
N THR A 51 3.51 -9.06 9.02
CA THR A 51 4.52 -9.36 7.99
C THR A 51 5.54 -8.23 7.84
N GLY A 52 5.08 -6.97 7.88
CA GLY A 52 5.92 -5.78 7.83
C GLY A 52 6.85 -5.70 9.03
N LEU A 53 6.31 -5.86 10.25
CA LEU A 53 7.10 -5.83 11.48
C LEU A 53 8.18 -6.91 11.48
N HIS A 54 7.84 -8.14 11.08
CA HIS A 54 8.81 -9.21 10.98
C HIS A 54 9.94 -8.86 10.01
N MET A 55 9.63 -8.39 8.79
CA MET A 55 10.65 -7.99 7.82
C MET A 55 11.49 -6.80 8.33
N THR A 56 10.88 -5.76 8.88
CA THR A 56 11.60 -4.59 9.38
C THR A 56 12.55 -4.93 10.54
N LEU A 57 12.15 -5.82 11.45
CA LEU A 57 12.99 -6.18 12.61
C LEU A 57 14.03 -7.26 12.32
N THR A 58 13.84 -8.04 11.26
CA THR A 58 14.76 -9.14 10.92
C THR A 58 15.80 -8.63 9.93
N TRP A 59 16.92 -8.12 10.46
CA TRP A 59 18.00 -7.53 9.66
C TRP A 59 19.36 -8.23 9.88
N PRO A 60 20.13 -8.51 8.82
CA PRO A 60 19.71 -8.54 7.41
C PRO A 60 18.83 -9.76 7.15
N LEU A 61 17.75 -9.62 6.36
CA LEU A 61 17.02 -10.79 5.84
C LEU A 61 17.91 -11.66 4.93
N ALA A 62 19.04 -11.11 4.47
CA ALA A 62 19.91 -11.74 3.49
C ALA A 62 21.23 -12.27 4.08
N GLY A 63 21.27 -13.58 4.29
CA GLY A 63 22.30 -14.42 3.67
C GLY A 63 21.89 -14.93 2.26
N GLN A 64 20.84 -14.35 1.64
CA GLN A 64 20.08 -14.93 0.52
C GLN A 64 19.78 -13.95 -0.65
N GLY A 65 20.60 -12.92 -0.87
CA GLY A 65 20.60 -12.19 -2.16
C GLY A 65 19.83 -10.85 -2.25
N PHE A 66 18.88 -10.54 -1.35
CA PHE A 66 18.11 -9.28 -1.42
C PHE A 66 18.07 -8.52 -0.07
N PRO A 67 19.16 -7.85 0.34
CA PRO A 67 19.27 -7.22 1.67
C PRO A 67 18.34 -6.02 1.90
N PHE A 68 17.80 -5.44 0.82
CA PHE A 68 17.01 -4.19 0.85
C PHE A 68 15.50 -4.41 0.92
N ASP A 69 15.00 -5.65 0.82
CA ASP A 69 13.56 -5.96 0.83
C ASP A 69 12.84 -5.49 2.09
N ASN A 70 13.56 -5.42 3.21
CA ASN A 70 13.06 -4.86 4.47
C ASN A 70 12.65 -3.40 4.33
N VAL A 71 13.46 -2.61 3.63
CA VAL A 71 13.23 -1.18 3.41
C VAL A 71 12.16 -0.98 2.35
N ILE A 72 12.17 -1.80 1.30
CA ILE A 72 11.26 -1.61 0.15
C ILE A 72 9.85 -2.13 0.44
N PHE A 73 9.74 -3.31 1.04
CA PHE A 73 8.45 -3.97 1.27
C PHE A 73 8.04 -3.96 2.74
N GLY A 74 8.98 -4.24 3.64
CA GLY A 74 8.73 -4.35 5.09
C GLY A 74 8.23 -3.05 5.71
N GLU A 75 9.03 -1.98 5.65
CA GLU A 75 8.73 -0.68 6.27
C GLU A 75 7.43 -0.04 5.73
N PRO A 76 7.17 0.01 4.41
CA PRO A 76 5.93 0.57 3.90
C PRO A 76 4.70 -0.26 4.29
N SER A 77 4.82 -1.59 4.27
CA SER A 77 3.72 -2.48 4.69
C SER A 77 3.43 -2.33 6.17
N LEU A 78 4.46 -2.27 7.03
CA LEU A 78 4.29 -2.02 8.45
C LEU A 78 3.56 -0.70 8.69
N ALA A 79 4.05 0.38 8.10
CA ALA A 79 3.47 1.71 8.28
C ALA A 79 2.02 1.76 7.79
N PHE A 80 1.72 1.20 6.61
CA PHE A 80 0.37 1.15 6.09
C PHE A 80 -0.54 0.25 6.94
N GLY A 81 -0.04 -0.89 7.41
CA GLY A 81 -0.74 -1.79 8.32
C GLY A 81 -1.15 -1.11 9.63
N VAL A 82 -0.24 -0.34 10.24
CA VAL A 82 -0.53 0.46 11.44
C VAL A 82 -1.63 1.48 11.17
N LEU A 83 -1.60 2.18 10.03
CA LEU A 83 -2.63 3.15 9.66
C LEU A 83 -4.01 2.50 9.49
N LEU A 84 -4.07 1.32 8.84
CA LEU A 84 -5.31 0.55 8.70
C LEU A 84 -5.82 0.03 10.04
N LEU A 85 -4.95 -0.47 10.92
CA LEU A 85 -5.33 -0.89 12.26
C LEU A 85 -5.87 0.28 13.09
N ALA A 86 -5.24 1.46 13.01
CA ALA A 86 -5.72 2.66 13.69
C ALA A 86 -7.10 3.09 13.16
N ALA A 87 -7.30 3.06 11.84
CA ALA A 87 -8.59 3.34 11.22
C ALA A 87 -9.66 2.31 11.65
N SER A 88 -9.31 1.02 11.70
CA SER A 88 -10.17 -0.05 12.16
C SER A 88 -10.63 0.15 13.60
N LEU A 89 -9.68 0.40 14.52
CA LEU A 89 -10.00 0.67 15.93
C LEU A 89 -10.88 1.91 16.09
N TYR A 90 -10.61 2.98 15.34
CA TYR A 90 -11.44 4.17 15.37
C TYR A 90 -12.86 3.89 14.89
N LEU A 91 -13.02 3.25 13.73
CA LEU A 91 -14.33 2.94 13.15
C LEU A 91 -15.12 1.98 14.05
N TRP A 92 -14.47 0.99 14.67
CA TRP A 92 -15.12 0.11 15.63
C TRP A 92 -15.63 0.84 16.87
N LYS A 93 -14.83 1.76 17.44
CA LYS A 93 -15.19 2.44 18.70
C LYS A 93 -16.07 3.67 18.50
N ARG A 94 -15.90 4.39 17.39
CA ARG A 94 -16.45 5.73 17.16
C ARG A 94 -17.15 5.87 15.81
N GLY A 95 -17.24 4.80 15.02
CA GLY A 95 -17.85 4.83 13.69
C GLY A 95 -19.30 5.27 13.68
N ALA A 96 -20.12 4.85 14.65
CA ALA A 96 -21.51 5.30 14.75
C ALA A 96 -21.63 6.82 14.97
N ALA A 97 -20.72 7.40 15.78
CA ALA A 97 -20.66 8.84 15.99
C ALA A 97 -20.16 9.59 14.74
N LEU A 98 -19.25 8.98 13.98
CA LEU A 98 -18.84 9.50 12.67
C LEU A 98 -20.03 9.51 11.70
N GLU A 99 -20.78 8.41 11.59
CA GLU A 99 -21.91 8.31 10.65
C GLU A 99 -23.05 9.29 11.02
N ALA A 100 -23.28 9.50 12.32
CA ALA A 100 -24.25 10.48 12.81
C ALA A 100 -23.78 11.95 12.68
N SER A 101 -22.53 12.20 12.28
CA SER A 101 -22.01 13.57 12.11
C SER A 101 -22.66 14.27 10.91
N GLY A 102 -23.13 15.50 11.12
CA GLY A 102 -23.69 16.34 10.05
C GLY A 102 -22.67 16.77 8.98
N ASP A 103 -21.37 16.74 9.27
CA ASP A 103 -20.29 17.09 8.33
C ASP A 103 -19.14 16.07 8.44
N ARG A 104 -19.38 14.86 7.92
CA ARG A 104 -18.41 13.75 7.91
C ARG A 104 -17.08 14.11 7.25
N PRO A 105 -17.02 14.77 6.08
CA PRO A 105 -15.75 15.17 5.47
C PRO A 105 -14.90 16.05 6.40
N ARG A 106 -15.51 17.00 7.12
CA ARG A 106 -14.79 17.83 8.09
C ARG A 106 -14.34 17.02 9.30
N THR A 107 -15.19 16.17 9.86
CA THR A 107 -14.83 15.32 11.00
C THR A 107 -13.61 14.46 10.66
N VAL A 108 -13.60 13.79 9.52
CA VAL A 108 -12.45 12.98 9.07
C VAL A 108 -11.23 13.85 8.82
N ALA A 109 -11.36 15.00 8.18
CA ALA A 109 -10.24 15.92 7.96
C ALA A 109 -9.54 16.36 9.26
N VAL A 110 -10.31 16.66 10.31
CA VAL A 110 -9.78 17.05 11.61
C VAL A 110 -9.08 15.88 12.30
N LEU A 111 -9.70 14.69 12.29
CA LEU A 111 -9.16 13.50 12.95
C LEU A 111 -7.90 12.97 12.26
N SER A 112 -7.90 12.96 10.93
CA SER A 112 -6.76 12.48 10.13
C SER A 112 -5.67 13.55 9.95
N GLY A 113 -5.94 14.81 10.31
CA GLY A 113 -5.00 15.93 10.14
C GLY A 113 -3.61 15.65 10.72
N PRO A 114 -3.47 15.29 12.01
CA PRO A 114 -2.16 15.02 12.61
C PRO A 114 -1.41 13.86 11.94
N VAL A 115 -2.10 12.74 11.67
CA VAL A 115 -1.47 11.57 11.05
C VAL A 115 -1.15 11.80 9.56
N SER A 116 -1.78 12.79 8.91
CA SER A 116 -1.50 13.13 7.51
C SER A 116 -0.04 13.55 7.26
N LEU A 117 0.67 14.03 8.28
CA LEU A 117 2.10 14.32 8.19
C LEU A 117 2.92 13.04 8.02
N LEU A 118 2.56 11.97 8.73
CA LEU A 118 3.16 10.65 8.54
C LEU A 118 2.85 10.11 7.14
N VAL A 119 1.60 10.22 6.70
CA VAL A 119 1.20 9.81 5.33
C VAL A 119 2.01 10.57 4.27
N PHE A 120 2.19 11.88 4.44
CA PHE A 120 3.05 12.69 3.57
C PHE A 120 4.50 12.18 3.55
N GLY A 121 5.08 11.91 4.72
CA GLY A 121 6.44 11.36 4.83
C GLY A 121 6.59 9.99 4.17
N LEU A 122 5.60 9.11 4.33
CA LEU A 122 5.55 7.81 3.63
C LEU A 122 5.45 8.00 2.11
N GLY A 123 4.76 9.04 1.66
CA GLY A 123 4.72 9.40 0.25
C GLY A 123 6.08 9.78 -0.31
N LEU A 124 6.86 10.57 0.44
CA LEU A 124 8.26 10.88 0.09
C LEU A 124 9.13 9.61 0.09
N ALA A 125 8.95 8.71 1.05
CA ALA A 125 9.66 7.45 1.10
C ALA A 125 9.35 6.57 -0.13
N CYS A 126 8.09 6.52 -0.57
CA CYS A 126 7.71 5.82 -1.81
C CYS A 126 8.42 6.40 -3.03
N LEU A 127 8.50 7.74 -3.16
CA LEU A 127 9.25 8.35 -4.26
C LEU A 127 10.76 8.06 -4.20
N ALA A 128 11.33 7.98 -2.99
CA ALA A 128 12.72 7.60 -2.80
C ALA A 128 12.98 6.13 -3.19
N ILE A 129 12.06 5.21 -2.84
CA ILE A 129 12.10 3.81 -3.26
C ILE A 129 12.03 3.71 -4.79
N ALA A 130 11.12 4.45 -5.44
CA ALA A 130 11.02 4.49 -6.89
C ALA A 130 12.32 5.01 -7.54
N ALA A 131 12.90 6.09 -7.01
CA ALA A 131 14.16 6.61 -7.50
C ALA A 131 15.32 5.62 -7.33
N ALA A 132 15.36 4.89 -6.21
CA ALA A 132 16.32 3.80 -5.98
C ALA A 132 16.10 2.65 -6.97
N GLY A 133 14.85 2.27 -7.23
CA GLY A 133 14.47 1.27 -8.21
C GLY A 133 15.03 1.57 -9.60
N TRP A 134 14.86 2.79 -10.09
CA TRP A 134 15.46 3.22 -11.36
C TRP A 134 16.98 3.36 -11.31
N LYS A 135 17.53 3.93 -10.24
CA LYS A 135 18.97 4.23 -10.15
C LYS A 135 19.83 2.98 -10.06
N TYR A 136 19.35 1.97 -9.34
CA TYR A 136 20.08 0.74 -9.07
C TYR A 136 19.48 -0.46 -9.80
N THR A 137 18.48 -0.25 -10.65
CA THR A 137 17.76 -1.30 -11.39
C THR A 137 17.30 -2.42 -10.45
N LEU A 138 16.70 -2.03 -9.32
CA LEU A 138 16.12 -2.98 -8.37
C LEU A 138 14.88 -3.60 -9.02
N PHE A 139 14.45 -4.78 -8.53
CA PHE A 139 13.26 -5.51 -8.99
C PHE A 139 13.40 -6.31 -10.28
N ALA A 140 14.62 -6.52 -10.78
CA ALA A 140 14.85 -7.46 -11.87
C ALA A 140 14.55 -8.90 -11.39
N ALA A 141 13.62 -9.56 -12.05
CA ALA A 141 13.23 -10.93 -11.77
C ALA A 141 14.31 -11.91 -12.24
N PRO A 142 14.57 -12.97 -11.46
CA PRO A 142 15.37 -14.10 -11.92
C PRO A 142 14.78 -14.72 -13.19
N PRO A 143 15.60 -15.15 -14.18
CA PRO A 143 15.13 -15.85 -15.37
C PRO A 143 14.29 -17.11 -15.07
N GLU A 144 14.46 -17.69 -13.89
CA GLU A 144 13.76 -18.89 -13.43
C GLU A 144 12.32 -18.61 -12.96
N GLU A 145 11.94 -17.35 -12.75
CA GLU A 145 10.57 -16.98 -12.40
C GLU A 145 9.63 -17.09 -13.61
N PRO A 146 8.48 -17.79 -13.50
CA PRO A 146 7.46 -17.76 -14.53
C PRO A 146 6.93 -16.33 -14.75
N ILE A 147 6.63 -15.98 -16.00
CA ILE A 147 6.07 -14.68 -16.43
C ILE A 147 7.06 -13.52 -16.31
N SER A 148 7.56 -13.22 -15.10
CA SER A 148 8.52 -12.14 -14.87
C SER A 148 9.91 -12.48 -15.46
N GLY A 149 10.37 -13.72 -15.32
CA GLY A 149 11.64 -14.17 -15.88
C GLY A 149 11.74 -14.08 -17.42
N GLU A 150 10.61 -14.07 -18.14
CA GLU A 150 10.59 -13.81 -19.59
C GLU A 150 11.08 -12.39 -19.96
N PHE A 151 11.07 -11.47 -19.00
CA PHE A 151 11.56 -10.10 -19.14
C PHE A 151 12.92 -9.89 -18.46
N ALA A 152 13.62 -10.95 -18.04
CA ALA A 152 14.90 -10.84 -17.34
C ALA A 152 15.98 -10.10 -18.16
N ASP A 153 15.92 -10.19 -19.50
CA ASP A 153 16.80 -9.45 -20.41
C ASP A 153 16.46 -7.94 -20.53
N HIS A 154 15.34 -7.53 -19.93
CA HIS A 154 14.82 -6.17 -19.92
C HIS A 154 14.62 -5.62 -18.49
N PRO A 155 15.68 -5.57 -17.66
CA PRO A 155 15.55 -5.26 -16.23
C PRO A 155 15.04 -3.82 -15.96
N LEU A 156 15.21 -2.90 -16.91
CA LEU A 156 14.64 -1.56 -16.83
C LEU A 156 13.11 -1.55 -16.94
N LEU A 157 12.50 -2.52 -17.61
CA LEU A 157 11.05 -2.64 -17.73
C LEU A 157 10.43 -2.97 -16.38
N GLU A 158 10.97 -3.98 -15.69
CA GLU A 158 10.48 -4.41 -14.38
C GLU A 158 10.78 -3.40 -13.29
N ALA A 159 12.00 -2.85 -13.29
CA ALA A 159 12.37 -1.75 -12.41
C ALA A 159 11.42 -0.56 -12.58
N SER A 160 11.03 -0.25 -13.83
CA SER A 160 10.07 0.82 -14.10
C SER A 160 8.65 0.48 -13.67
N PHE A 161 8.19 -0.75 -13.90
CA PHE A 161 6.87 -1.20 -13.45
C PHE A 161 6.73 -1.03 -11.93
N MET A 162 7.63 -1.65 -11.16
CA MET A 162 7.59 -1.59 -9.70
C MET A 162 7.79 -0.16 -9.18
N SER A 163 8.74 0.59 -9.73
CA SER A 163 8.97 1.99 -9.33
C SER A 163 7.75 2.87 -9.60
N MET A 164 7.03 2.65 -10.71
CA MET A 164 5.82 3.41 -11.00
C MET A 164 4.66 3.10 -10.03
N LEU A 165 4.59 1.89 -9.47
CA LEU A 165 3.62 1.59 -8.40
C LEU A 165 3.89 2.44 -7.15
N TYR A 166 5.16 2.55 -6.75
CA TYR A 166 5.55 3.43 -5.65
C TYR A 166 5.31 4.92 -5.98
N VAL A 167 5.51 5.35 -7.22
CA VAL A 167 5.16 6.72 -7.65
C VAL A 167 3.67 6.98 -7.48
N LEU A 168 2.80 6.07 -7.95
CA LEU A 168 1.35 6.23 -7.82
C LEU A 168 0.92 6.34 -6.35
N VAL A 169 1.40 5.43 -5.49
CA VAL A 169 1.10 5.48 -4.05
C VAL A 169 1.65 6.75 -3.42
N GLY A 170 2.90 7.10 -3.75
CA GLY A 170 3.62 8.25 -3.22
C GLY A 170 2.98 9.58 -3.56
N VAL A 171 2.58 9.79 -4.82
CA VAL A 171 1.85 11.00 -5.25
C VAL A 171 0.54 11.14 -4.49
N GLY A 172 -0.24 10.06 -4.36
CA GLY A 172 -1.49 10.11 -3.60
C GLY A 172 -1.26 10.47 -2.12
N ALA A 173 -0.22 9.91 -1.51
CA ALA A 173 0.14 10.15 -0.11
C ALA A 173 0.67 11.58 0.14
N ILE A 174 1.48 12.12 -0.77
CA ILE A 174 1.97 13.51 -0.71
C ILE A 174 0.82 14.52 -0.83
N LEU A 175 -0.17 14.22 -1.68
CA LEU A 175 -1.33 15.09 -1.89
C LEU A 175 -2.42 14.91 -0.83
N PHE A 176 -2.37 13.86 -0.02
CA PHE A 176 -3.39 13.55 0.98
C PHE A 176 -3.69 14.69 1.97
N PRO A 177 -2.70 15.41 2.55
CA PRO A 177 -2.99 16.57 3.40
C PRO A 177 -3.82 17.66 2.70
N LEU A 178 -3.63 17.83 1.39
CA LEU A 178 -4.40 18.80 0.60
C LEU A 178 -5.84 18.32 0.36
N VAL A 179 -6.06 17.01 0.23
CA VAL A 179 -7.40 16.40 0.21
C VAL A 179 -8.14 16.70 1.50
N LEU A 180 -7.49 16.53 2.67
CA LEU A 180 -8.11 16.84 3.96
C LEU A 180 -8.51 18.31 4.09
N ARG A 181 -7.67 19.23 3.58
CA ARG A 181 -7.96 20.68 3.60
C ARG A 181 -9.10 21.06 2.67
N ARG A 182 -9.09 20.55 1.43
CA ARG A 182 -10.07 20.92 0.38
C ARG A 182 -11.38 20.15 0.50
N ARG A 183 -11.37 18.97 1.12
CA ARG A 183 -12.53 18.10 1.32
C ARG A 183 -13.24 17.76 0.00
N GLY A 184 -12.46 17.51 -1.06
CA GLY A 184 -12.97 17.16 -2.40
C GLY A 184 -12.21 17.83 -3.56
N GLY A 185 -12.86 17.84 -4.72
CA GLY A 185 -12.37 18.49 -5.94
C GLY A 185 -11.26 17.73 -6.68
N ALA A 186 -10.58 18.43 -7.59
CA ALA A 186 -9.57 17.83 -8.48
C ALA A 186 -8.44 17.10 -7.73
N VAL A 187 -8.02 17.60 -6.57
CA VAL A 187 -6.96 16.95 -5.78
C VAL A 187 -7.43 15.60 -5.24
N ALA A 188 -8.64 15.53 -4.70
CA ALA A 188 -9.22 14.27 -4.22
C ALA A 188 -9.40 13.27 -5.37
N TRP A 189 -9.75 13.76 -6.56
CA TRP A 189 -9.84 12.94 -7.76
C TRP A 189 -8.47 12.37 -8.17
N VAL A 190 -7.42 13.20 -8.22
CA VAL A 190 -6.05 12.74 -8.53
C VAL A 190 -5.59 11.68 -7.53
N VAL A 191 -5.75 11.94 -6.23
CA VAL A 191 -5.41 10.97 -5.18
C VAL A 191 -6.19 9.67 -5.36
N GLY A 192 -7.50 9.77 -5.60
CA GLY A 192 -8.36 8.63 -5.87
C GLY A 192 -7.87 7.80 -7.05
N VAL A 193 -7.57 8.44 -8.19
CA VAL A 193 -7.05 7.74 -9.39
C VAL A 193 -5.71 7.09 -9.10
N CYS A 194 -4.75 7.81 -8.50
CA CYS A 194 -3.43 7.27 -8.19
C CYS A 194 -3.51 6.03 -7.29
N TRP A 195 -4.28 6.10 -6.20
CA TRP A 195 -4.44 4.98 -5.28
C TRP A 195 -5.32 3.85 -5.84
N THR A 196 -6.30 4.14 -6.71
CA THR A 196 -7.05 3.09 -7.40
C THR A 196 -6.16 2.34 -8.38
N LEU A 197 -5.39 3.03 -9.21
CA LEU A 197 -4.48 2.39 -10.17
C LEU A 197 -3.38 1.61 -9.45
N GLY A 198 -2.74 2.22 -8.44
CA GLY A 198 -1.75 1.53 -7.61
C GLY A 198 -2.35 0.33 -6.88
N GLY A 199 -3.55 0.48 -6.30
CA GLY A 199 -4.25 -0.59 -5.59
C GLY A 199 -4.63 -1.77 -6.49
N LEU A 200 -5.15 -1.50 -7.69
CA LEU A 200 -5.45 -2.53 -8.70
C LEU A 200 -4.18 -3.26 -9.13
N ALA A 201 -3.10 -2.53 -9.40
CA ALA A 201 -1.85 -3.12 -9.83
C ALA A 201 -1.21 -3.98 -8.74
N PHE A 202 -1.12 -3.50 -7.49
CA PHE A 202 -0.65 -4.30 -6.35
C PHE A 202 -1.52 -5.54 -6.10
N LEU A 203 -2.85 -5.42 -6.20
CA LEU A 203 -3.76 -6.55 -6.03
C LEU A 203 -3.51 -7.63 -7.09
N LEU A 204 -3.50 -7.26 -8.37
CA LEU A 204 -3.32 -8.20 -9.47
C LEU A 204 -1.91 -8.80 -9.46
N PHE A 205 -0.89 -7.96 -9.25
CA PHE A 205 0.50 -8.39 -9.15
C PHE A 205 0.72 -9.33 -7.96
N GLY A 206 0.19 -8.97 -6.78
CA GLY A 206 0.27 -9.83 -5.58
C GLY A 206 -0.42 -11.18 -5.77
N ALA A 207 -1.57 -11.21 -6.44
CA ALA A 207 -2.25 -12.46 -6.79
C ALA A 207 -1.44 -13.33 -7.77
N LEU A 208 -0.86 -12.72 -8.81
CA LEU A 208 0.01 -13.41 -9.76
C LEU A 208 1.29 -13.92 -9.10
N ASN A 209 1.84 -13.20 -8.13
CA ASN A 209 3.09 -13.58 -7.47
C ASN A 209 2.97 -14.89 -6.68
N TYR A 210 1.77 -15.33 -6.28
CA TYR A 210 1.61 -16.67 -5.74
C TYR A 210 2.02 -17.75 -6.76
N PHE A 211 1.65 -17.58 -8.02
CA PHE A 211 2.04 -18.50 -9.08
C PHE A 211 3.53 -18.39 -9.40
N THR A 212 4.05 -17.17 -9.57
CA THR A 212 5.46 -16.97 -9.97
C THR A 212 6.43 -17.41 -8.88
N HIS A 213 6.14 -17.13 -7.60
CA HIS A 213 6.99 -17.58 -6.49
C HIS A 213 6.99 -19.10 -6.32
N ILE A 214 5.84 -19.77 -6.48
CA ILE A 214 5.79 -21.23 -6.46
C ILE A 214 6.61 -21.79 -7.63
N GLY A 215 6.44 -21.24 -8.83
CA GLY A 215 7.19 -21.69 -10.00
C GLY A 215 8.69 -21.45 -9.89
N LEU A 216 9.13 -20.33 -9.31
CA LEU A 216 10.55 -20.07 -9.00
C LEU A 216 11.12 -21.19 -8.14
N ILE A 217 10.44 -21.55 -7.06
CA ILE A 217 10.89 -22.61 -6.15
C ILE A 217 10.95 -23.94 -6.88
N VAL A 218 9.93 -24.26 -7.70
CA VAL A 218 9.92 -25.50 -8.48
C VAL A 218 11.04 -25.55 -9.53
N ASN A 219 11.36 -24.43 -10.18
CA ASN A 219 12.39 -24.34 -11.22
C ASN A 219 13.82 -24.25 -10.66
N THR A 220 13.98 -23.99 -9.37
CA THR A 220 15.29 -23.85 -8.70
C THR A 220 15.64 -25.04 -7.79
N MET A 221 14.71 -25.98 -7.57
CA MET A 221 14.96 -27.28 -6.93
C MET A 221 15.48 -28.31 -7.92
#